data_AF-A0A1M4Z1W1-F1
#
_entry.id   AF-A0A1M4Z1W1-F1
#
_cell.length_a   1.000
_cell.length_b   1.000
_cell.length_c   1.000
_cell.angle_alpha   90.00
_cell.angle_beta   90.00
_cell.angle_gamma   90.00
#
_symmetry.space_group_name_H-M   'P 1'
#
loop_
_entity.id
_entity.type
_entity.pdbx_description
1 polymer ?
#
loop_
_entity_poly.entity_id
_entity_poly.type
_entity_poly.pdbx_seq_one_letter_code
_entity_poly.pdbx_strand_id
1 'polypeptide(L)'
;MYINQGKMQFENDEIKELFGIKDGEKDFPIYLQNIIVDLIYKEIGLVRTNNDIFSSLSRIDKNVVLDVIQNIESMYSLIQKTDYSNKYLTYLWYYLPNNIYKVWAPLIDLATLGELKTNIKILDIGTGPGSLPIGVIELYKVLAEKFGEQKFNLNYSPTKN
;
A
#
# COMPACT_ATOMS: atom_id res chain seq x y z
N MET A 1 4.19 22.49 -5.70
CA MET A 1 4.22 21.57 -6.87
C MET A 1 4.14 22.38 -8.16
N TYR A 2 5.06 22.11 -9.09
CA TYR A 2 5.04 22.68 -10.44
C TYR A 2 4.85 21.56 -11.46
N ILE A 3 4.20 21.87 -12.58
CA ILE A 3 4.08 20.94 -13.70
C ILE A 3 4.76 21.53 -14.92
N ASN A 4 5.73 20.78 -15.45
CA ASN A 4 6.42 21.11 -16.70
C ASN A 4 6.29 19.94 -17.67
N GLN A 5 5.73 20.19 -18.86
CA GLN A 5 5.51 19.17 -19.89
C GLN A 5 4.81 17.89 -19.37
N GLY A 6 3.86 18.06 -18.43
CA GLY A 6 3.12 16.96 -17.84
C GLY A 6 3.87 16.15 -16.77
N LYS A 7 5.08 16.56 -16.37
CA LYS A 7 5.82 16.02 -15.22
C LYS A 7 5.70 16.96 -14.02
N MET A 8 5.56 16.38 -12.83
CA MET A 8 5.45 17.09 -11.57
C MET A 8 6.81 17.23 -10.92
N GLN A 9 7.06 18.40 -10.36
CA GLN A 9 8.21 18.69 -9.51
C GLN A 9 7.74 19.26 -8.17
N PHE A 10 8.30 18.75 -7.09
CA PHE A 10 8.13 19.28 -5.73
C PHE A 10 9.43 19.96 -5.30
N GLU A 11 9.31 21.10 -4.60
CA GLU A 11 10.46 21.74 -3.98
C GLU A 11 10.70 21.07 -2.62
N ASN A 12 11.93 20.63 -2.37
CA ASN A 12 12.37 20.03 -1.10
C ASN A 12 11.56 18.77 -0.68
N ASP A 13 11.61 18.43 0.61
CA ASP A 13 10.97 17.25 1.19
C ASP A 13 9.45 17.40 1.42
N GLU A 14 8.78 18.43 0.86
CA GLU A 14 7.33 18.66 1.02
C GLU A 14 6.49 17.41 0.70
N ILE A 15 6.86 16.71 -0.36
CA ILE A 15 6.14 15.48 -0.74
C ILE A 15 6.40 14.34 0.26
N LYS A 16 7.56 14.26 0.91
CA LYS A 16 7.81 13.24 1.94
C LYS A 16 6.96 13.51 3.18
N GLU A 17 6.82 14.78 3.57
CA GLU A 17 5.95 15.20 4.67
C GLU A 17 4.47 14.88 4.38
N LEU A 18 4.00 15.09 3.14
CA LEU A 18 2.63 14.76 2.73
C LEU A 18 2.28 13.27 2.92
N PHE A 19 3.27 12.39 2.82
CA PHE A 19 3.09 10.94 2.98
C PHE A 19 3.56 10.42 4.35
N GLY A 20 3.83 11.32 5.30
CA GLY A 20 4.27 10.95 6.65
C GLY A 20 5.56 10.12 6.64
N ILE A 21 6.44 10.36 5.67
CA ILE A 21 7.74 9.71 5.57
C ILE A 21 8.75 10.66 6.22
N LYS A 22 8.95 10.51 7.54
CA LYS A 22 9.88 11.33 8.30
C LYS A 22 10.70 10.44 9.24
N ASP A 23 12.03 10.54 9.15
CA ASP A 23 12.97 9.86 10.06
C ASP A 23 12.74 8.34 10.24
N GLY A 24 12.15 7.67 9.25
CA GLY A 24 11.84 6.24 9.30
C GLY A 24 10.47 5.89 9.88
N GLU A 25 9.75 6.86 10.44
CA GLU A 25 8.33 6.74 10.78
C GLU A 25 7.49 6.81 9.51
N LYS A 26 6.37 6.07 9.53
CA LYS A 26 5.56 5.74 8.37
C LYS A 26 4.10 5.73 8.77
N ASP A 27 3.36 6.77 8.39
CA ASP A 27 1.92 6.83 8.62
C ASP A 27 1.15 6.09 7.53
N PHE A 28 0.33 5.12 7.93
CA PHE A 28 -0.53 4.40 7.01
C PHE A 28 -1.94 5.00 7.09
N PRO A 29 -2.62 5.29 5.97
CA PRO A 29 -3.91 5.96 6.02
C PRO A 29 -4.93 5.18 6.86
N ILE A 30 -5.52 5.84 7.87
CA ILE A 30 -6.44 5.21 8.85
C ILE A 30 -7.60 4.51 8.15
N TYR A 31 -8.13 5.06 7.06
CA TYR A 31 -9.23 4.44 6.34
C TYR A 31 -8.77 3.13 5.62
N LEU A 32 -7.54 3.05 5.12
CA LEU A 32 -6.97 1.79 4.60
C LEU A 32 -6.71 0.80 5.73
N GLN A 33 -6.23 1.25 6.90
CA GLN A 33 -6.13 0.38 8.08
C GLN A 33 -7.49 -0.23 8.42
N ASN A 34 -8.56 0.58 8.43
CA ASN A 34 -9.91 0.11 8.69
C ASN A 34 -10.38 -0.91 7.66
N ILE A 35 -10.18 -0.64 6.36
CA ILE A 35 -10.52 -1.60 5.29
C ILE A 35 -9.78 -2.92 5.46
N ILE A 36 -8.48 -2.88 5.80
CA ILE A 36 -7.69 -4.08 6.07
C ILE A 36 -8.30 -4.84 7.25
N VAL A 37 -8.60 -4.18 8.37
CA VAL A 37 -9.22 -4.83 9.54
C VAL A 37 -10.58 -5.43 9.19
N ASP A 38 -11.40 -4.77 8.38
CA ASP A 38 -12.69 -5.30 7.93
C ASP A 38 -12.54 -6.56 7.08
N LEU A 39 -11.55 -6.59 6.18
CA LEU A 39 -11.22 -7.78 5.39
C LEU A 39 -10.72 -8.93 6.25
N ILE A 40 -9.90 -8.64 7.26
CA ILE A 40 -9.42 -9.62 8.23
C ILE A 40 -10.58 -10.23 8.99
N TYR A 41 -11.46 -9.38 9.53
CA TYR A 41 -12.65 -9.80 10.27
C TYR A 41 -13.53 -10.72 9.44
N LYS A 42 -13.80 -10.32 8.19
CA LYS A 42 -14.57 -11.13 7.24
C LYS A 42 -13.95 -12.51 7.03
N GLU A 43 -12.64 -12.57 6.84
CA GLU A 43 -11.92 -13.82 6.57
C GLU A 43 -11.91 -14.78 7.77
N ILE A 44 -11.87 -14.25 9.00
CA ILE A 44 -11.90 -15.04 10.24
C ILE A 44 -13.32 -15.24 10.79
N GLY A 45 -14.36 -14.82 10.07
CA GLY A 45 -15.76 -14.99 10.46
C GLY A 45 -16.23 -14.10 11.61
N LEU A 46 -15.55 -12.99 11.87
CA LEU A 46 -15.96 -11.99 12.87
C LEU A 46 -16.70 -10.81 12.22
N VAL A 47 -17.56 -10.17 13.02
CA VAL A 47 -18.24 -8.92 12.64
C VAL A 47 -17.68 -7.77 13.47
N ARG A 48 -17.24 -6.73 12.78
CA ARG A 48 -16.68 -5.54 13.40
C ARG A 48 -17.82 -4.62 13.86
N THR A 49 -17.69 -4.06 15.06
CA THR A 49 -18.76 -3.28 15.71
C THR A 49 -18.47 -1.79 15.79
N ASN A 50 -17.23 -1.37 15.53
CA ASN A 50 -16.80 0.02 15.49
C ASN A 50 -15.51 0.15 14.66
N ASN A 51 -15.07 1.38 14.40
CA ASN A 51 -13.84 1.67 13.65
C ASN A 51 -12.61 1.83 14.55
N ASP A 52 -12.67 1.43 15.82
CA ASP A 52 -11.53 1.46 16.71
C ASP A 52 -10.61 0.27 16.38
N ILE A 53 -9.45 0.56 15.78
CA ILE A 53 -8.52 -0.45 15.27
C ILE A 53 -7.95 -1.27 16.43
N PHE A 54 -7.53 -0.64 17.52
CA PHE A 54 -6.89 -1.32 18.64
C PHE A 54 -7.86 -2.29 19.35
N SER A 55 -9.08 -1.85 19.63
CA SER A 55 -10.17 -2.66 20.18
C SER A 55 -10.58 -3.78 19.23
N SER A 56 -10.51 -3.56 17.93
CA SER A 56 -10.80 -4.62 16.95
C SER A 56 -9.70 -5.68 16.96
N LEU A 57 -8.44 -5.27 16.86
CA LEU A 57 -7.31 -6.19 16.86
C LEU A 57 -7.19 -6.98 18.17
N SER A 58 -7.54 -6.40 19.31
CA SER A 58 -7.51 -7.09 20.62
C SER A 58 -8.56 -8.19 20.78
N ARG A 59 -9.58 -8.23 19.91
CA ARG A 59 -10.61 -9.28 19.89
C ARG A 59 -10.26 -10.47 19.01
N ILE A 60 -9.18 -10.38 18.23
CA ILE A 60 -8.74 -11.47 17.37
C ILE A 60 -8.08 -12.55 18.23
N ASP A 61 -8.47 -13.80 18.02
CA ASP A 61 -7.89 -14.93 18.75
C ASP A 61 -6.38 -15.00 18.51
N LYS A 62 -5.61 -15.22 19.59
CA LYS A 62 -4.15 -15.34 19.54
C LYS A 62 -3.70 -16.43 18.57
N ASN A 63 -4.45 -17.52 18.40
CA ASN A 63 -4.11 -18.59 17.47
C ASN A 63 -4.11 -18.11 16.01
N VAL A 64 -5.05 -17.23 15.63
CA VAL A 64 -5.05 -16.60 14.29
C VAL A 64 -3.77 -15.78 14.07
N VAL A 65 -3.35 -15.02 15.09
CA VAL A 65 -2.12 -14.23 15.03
C VAL A 65 -0.90 -15.15 14.88
N LEU A 66 -0.85 -16.24 15.64
CA LEU A 66 0.24 -17.23 15.57
C LEU A 66 0.30 -17.90 14.21
N ASP A 67 -0.84 -18.26 13.61
CA ASP A 67 -0.90 -18.83 12.27
C ASP A 67 -0.36 -17.84 11.22
N VAL A 68 -0.69 -16.55 11.33
CA VAL A 68 -0.13 -15.51 10.47
C VAL A 68 1.39 -15.44 10.61
N ILE A 69 1.93 -15.47 11.84
CA ILE A 69 3.38 -15.43 12.11
C ILE A 69 4.08 -16.65 11.50
N GLN A 70 3.57 -17.86 11.77
CA GLN A 70 4.13 -19.10 11.21
C GLN A 70 4.10 -19.10 9.68
N ASN A 71 3.04 -18.54 9.09
CA ASN A 71 2.96 -18.37 7.65
C ASN A 71 4.05 -17.42 7.11
N ILE A 72 4.36 -16.32 7.79
CA ILE A 72 5.44 -15.40 7.38
C ILE A 72 6.80 -16.10 7.45
N GLU A 73 7.08 -16.78 8.55
CA GLU A 73 8.35 -17.47 8.78
C GLU A 73 8.60 -18.60 7.77
N SER A 74 7.53 -19.28 7.35
CA SER A 74 7.61 -20.39 6.39
C SER A 74 7.64 -19.97 4.92
N MET A 75 7.29 -18.72 4.58
CA MET A 75 7.18 -18.28 3.17
C MET A 75 8.52 -18.18 2.42
N TYR A 76 9.64 -17.96 3.13
CA TYR A 76 10.96 -17.80 2.53
C TYR A 76 11.89 -18.98 2.87
N SER A 77 11.55 -20.15 2.35
CA SER A 77 12.47 -21.30 2.34
C SER A 77 13.38 -21.23 1.11
N LEU A 78 14.70 -21.31 1.31
CA LEU A 78 15.69 -21.39 0.22
C LEU A 78 15.61 -22.71 -0.57
N ILE A 79 14.88 -23.70 -0.05
CA ILE A 79 14.89 -25.09 -0.54
C ILE A 79 13.58 -25.45 -1.25
N GLN A 80 12.53 -24.62 -1.11
CA GLN A 80 11.21 -24.90 -1.69
C GLN A 80 10.71 -23.73 -2.53
N LYS A 81 9.97 -24.06 -3.59
CA LYS A 81 9.24 -23.07 -4.38
C LYS A 81 8.22 -22.39 -3.47
N THR A 82 8.25 -21.06 -3.40
CA THR A 82 7.29 -20.29 -2.61
C THR A 82 5.87 -20.55 -3.12
N ASP A 83 5.02 -21.05 -2.22
CA ASP A 83 3.59 -21.21 -2.46
C ASP A 83 2.82 -20.09 -1.75
N TYR A 84 2.12 -19.28 -2.54
CA TYR A 84 1.30 -18.18 -2.07
C TYR A 84 -0.17 -18.58 -1.86
N SER A 85 -0.51 -19.85 -2.13
CA SER A 85 -1.86 -20.38 -1.94
C SER A 85 -2.29 -20.26 -0.48
N ASN A 86 -3.48 -19.73 -0.23
CA ASN A 86 -4.07 -19.53 1.10
C ASN A 86 -3.26 -18.62 2.05
N LYS A 87 -2.36 -17.78 1.52
CA LYS A 87 -1.59 -16.80 2.32
C LYS A 87 -2.22 -15.40 2.34
N TYR A 88 -3.53 -15.30 2.06
CA TYR A 88 -4.26 -14.04 1.93
C TYR A 88 -4.20 -13.20 3.22
N LEU A 89 -4.51 -13.80 4.37
CA LEU A 89 -4.45 -13.12 5.68
C LEU A 89 -3.04 -12.58 5.98
N THR A 90 -2.03 -13.43 5.81
CA THR A 90 -0.63 -13.05 6.01
C THR A 90 -0.26 -11.87 5.12
N TYR A 91 -0.72 -11.86 3.88
CA TYR A 91 -0.49 -10.73 3.01
C TYR A 91 -1.18 -9.46 3.47
N LEU A 92 -2.48 -9.51 3.80
CA LEU A 92 -3.22 -8.36 4.29
C LEU A 92 -2.62 -7.76 5.56
N TRP A 93 -2.25 -8.61 6.52
CA TRP A 93 -1.74 -8.18 7.82
C TRP A 93 -0.36 -7.57 7.73
N TYR A 94 0.55 -8.24 7.01
CA TYR A 94 1.97 -7.94 7.08
C TYR A 94 2.49 -7.28 5.81
N TYR A 95 2.24 -7.88 4.65
CA TYR A 95 2.88 -7.45 3.42
C TYR A 95 2.25 -6.22 2.80
N LEU A 96 0.92 -6.13 2.74
CA LEU A 96 0.21 -5.01 2.11
C LEU A 96 0.60 -3.65 2.71
N PRO A 97 0.44 -3.40 4.03
CA PRO A 97 0.80 -2.11 4.61
C PRO A 97 2.30 -1.81 4.47
N ASN A 98 3.17 -2.81 4.65
CA ASN A 98 4.61 -2.61 4.53
C ASN A 98 5.09 -2.35 3.09
N ASN A 99 4.45 -2.96 2.10
CA ASN A 99 4.86 -2.86 0.70
C ASN A 99 4.34 -1.59 0.02
N ILE A 100 3.22 -1.00 0.47
CA ILE A 100 2.73 0.27 -0.09
C ILE A 100 3.79 1.37 0.04
N TYR A 101 4.52 1.45 1.16
CA TYR A 101 5.62 2.41 1.30
C TYR A 101 6.75 2.18 0.30
N LYS A 102 7.05 0.92 -0.03
CA LYS A 102 8.07 0.58 -1.03
C LYS A 102 7.65 1.04 -2.44
N VAL A 103 6.35 1.21 -2.67
CA VAL A 103 5.80 1.79 -3.90
C VAL A 103 5.89 3.31 -3.86
N TRP A 104 5.58 3.95 -2.73
CA TRP A 104 5.64 5.41 -2.62
C TRP A 104 7.05 5.97 -2.71
N ALA A 105 8.04 5.34 -2.08
CA ALA A 105 9.42 5.84 -2.07
C ALA A 105 9.96 6.19 -3.47
N PRO A 106 10.00 5.27 -4.46
CA PRO A 106 10.50 5.60 -5.80
C PRO A 106 9.63 6.62 -6.55
N LEU A 107 8.32 6.66 -6.30
CA LEU A 107 7.42 7.66 -6.92
C LEU A 107 7.67 9.06 -6.38
N ILE A 108 7.94 9.15 -5.07
CA ILE A 108 8.34 10.38 -4.40
C ILE A 108 9.68 10.87 -4.93
N ASP A 109 10.67 9.98 -5.09
CA ASP A 109 11.95 10.33 -5.69
C ASP A 109 11.78 10.89 -7.10
N LEU A 110 10.95 10.25 -7.94
CA LEU A 110 10.60 10.76 -9.26
C LEU A 110 9.94 12.14 -9.20
N ALA A 111 9.10 12.40 -8.20
CA ALA A 111 8.43 13.69 -8.05
C ALA A 111 9.41 14.79 -7.63
N THR A 112 10.38 14.49 -6.76
CA THR A 112 11.43 15.44 -6.36
C THR A 112 12.36 15.76 -7.54
N LEU A 113 12.63 14.78 -8.39
CA LEU A 113 13.47 14.95 -9.59
C LEU A 113 12.74 15.62 -10.77
N GLY A 114 11.44 15.93 -10.65
CA GLY A 114 10.68 16.50 -11.75
C GLY A 114 10.32 15.49 -12.86
N GLU A 115 10.34 14.19 -12.53
CA GLU A 115 10.16 13.08 -13.47
C GLU A 115 8.83 12.33 -13.30
N LEU A 116 8.12 12.51 -12.18
CA LEU A 116 6.82 11.88 -11.96
C LEU A 116 5.76 12.46 -12.88
N LYS A 117 5.14 11.64 -13.72
CA LYS A 117 4.16 12.11 -14.71
C LYS A 117 2.77 12.29 -14.10
N THR A 118 2.05 13.33 -14.52
CA THR A 118 0.61 13.50 -14.24
C THR A 118 -0.24 12.42 -14.91
N ASN A 119 0.23 11.89 -16.04
CA ASN A 119 -0.39 10.82 -16.81
C ASN A 119 0.56 9.63 -16.89
N ILE A 120 0.22 8.53 -16.23
CA ILE A 120 1.07 7.33 -16.17
C ILE A 120 0.34 6.12 -16.76
N LYS A 121 1.12 5.30 -17.49
CA LYS A 121 0.71 3.96 -17.94
C LYS A 121 1.59 2.95 -17.22
N ILE A 122 0.98 2.00 -16.55
CA ILE A 122 1.65 1.07 -15.65
C ILE A 122 1.39 -0.34 -16.14
N LEU A 123 2.48 -1.01 -16.53
CA LEU A 123 2.50 -2.46 -16.72
C LEU A 123 2.92 -3.08 -15.39
N ASP A 124 2.02 -3.83 -14.77
CA ASP A 124 2.27 -4.48 -13.48
C ASP A 124 2.50 -5.97 -13.70
N ILE A 125 3.76 -6.40 -13.56
CA ILE A 125 4.19 -7.78 -13.79
C ILE A 125 4.24 -8.52 -12.48
N GLY A 126 3.39 -9.54 -12.34
CA GLY A 126 3.30 -10.28 -11.08
C GLY A 126 2.63 -9.45 -9.98
N THR A 127 1.50 -8.80 -10.30
CA THR A 127 0.68 -7.94 -9.41
C THR A 127 0.48 -8.52 -8.01
N GLY A 128 0.46 -9.85 -7.91
CA GLY A 128 0.24 -10.54 -6.65
C GLY A 128 -1.09 -10.04 -6.05
N PRO A 129 -1.10 -9.63 -4.78
CA PRO A 129 -2.33 -9.14 -4.13
C PRO A 129 -2.53 -7.61 -4.22
N GLY A 130 -1.80 -6.92 -5.10
CA GLY A 130 -2.15 -5.57 -5.53
C GLY A 130 -1.57 -4.41 -4.71
N SER A 131 -0.48 -4.62 -3.96
CA SER A 131 0.21 -3.50 -3.26
C SER A 131 0.63 -2.37 -4.20
N LEU A 132 1.12 -2.69 -5.40
CA LEU A 132 1.55 -1.71 -6.39
C LEU A 132 0.40 -0.84 -6.91
N PRO A 133 -0.70 -1.41 -7.45
CA PRO A 133 -1.82 -0.59 -7.89
C PRO A 133 -2.42 0.23 -6.74
N ILE A 134 -2.60 -0.35 -5.54
CA ILE A 134 -3.13 0.38 -4.39
C ILE A 134 -2.20 1.54 -3.99
N GLY A 135 -0.89 1.29 -3.89
CA GLY A 135 0.08 2.30 -3.51
C GLY A 135 0.14 3.46 -4.50
N VAL A 136 0.16 3.18 -5.80
CA VAL A 136 0.14 4.24 -6.82
C VAL A 136 -1.20 5.00 -6.80
N ILE A 137 -2.34 4.30 -6.76
CA ILE A 137 -3.66 4.96 -6.68
C ILE A 137 -3.71 5.89 -5.48
N GLU A 138 -3.23 5.44 -4.32
CA GLU A 138 -3.27 6.25 -3.12
C GLU A 138 -2.37 7.47 -3.21
N LEU A 139 -1.18 7.32 -3.80
CA LEU A 139 -0.28 8.44 -4.02
C LEU A 139 -0.96 9.53 -4.89
N TYR A 140 -1.52 9.14 -6.03
CA TYR A 140 -2.17 10.10 -6.91
C TYR A 140 -3.49 10.64 -6.35
N LYS A 141 -4.19 9.89 -5.50
CA LYS A 141 -5.37 10.40 -4.78
C LYS A 141 -4.98 11.55 -3.84
N VAL A 142 -3.95 11.35 -3.02
CA VAL A 142 -3.44 12.40 -2.10
C VAL A 142 -2.99 13.63 -2.89
N LEU A 143 -2.30 13.43 -4.02
CA LEU A 143 -1.91 14.53 -4.90
C LEU A 143 -3.13 15.25 -5.50
N ALA A 144 -4.15 14.53 -5.93
CA ALA A 144 -5.38 15.11 -6.47
C ALA A 144 -6.15 15.92 -5.42
N GLU A 145 -6.24 15.43 -4.19
CA GLU A 145 -6.90 16.12 -3.08
C GLU A 145 -6.16 17.41 -2.69
N LYS A 146 -4.83 17.38 -2.70
CA LYS A 146 -3.99 18.54 -2.34
C LYS A 146 -3.86 19.57 -3.46
N PHE A 147 -3.86 19.13 -4.73
CA PHE A 147 -3.60 19.96 -5.90
C PHE A 147 -4.76 19.86 -6.91
N GLY A 148 -6.00 20.06 -6.44
CA GLY A 148 -7.25 19.79 -7.16
C GLY A 148 -7.49 20.53 -8.48
N GLU A 149 -6.64 21.47 -8.86
CA GLU A 149 -6.66 22.10 -10.20
C GLU A 149 -6.03 21.21 -11.29
N GLN A 150 -5.31 20.16 -10.89
CA GLN A 150 -4.57 19.29 -11.80
C GLN A 150 -5.34 18.00 -12.11
N LYS A 151 -5.27 17.56 -13.37
CA LYS A 151 -5.85 16.28 -13.79
C LYS A 151 -4.78 15.19 -13.80
N PHE A 152 -5.08 14.10 -13.11
CA PHE A 152 -4.24 12.90 -13.05
C PHE A 152 -4.91 11.75 -13.77
N ASN A 153 -4.16 11.01 -14.58
CA ASN A 153 -4.68 9.82 -15.26
C ASN A 153 -3.77 8.61 -15.02
N LEU A 154 -4.37 7.54 -14.50
CA LEU A 154 -3.72 6.26 -14.25
C LEU A 154 -4.30 5.21 -15.19
N ASN A 155 -3.45 4.54 -15.96
CA ASN A 155 -3.85 3.40 -16.78
C ASN A 155 -3.06 2.16 -16.37
N TYR A 156 -3.75 1.13 -15.90
CA TYR A 156 -3.15 -0.13 -15.47
C TYR A 156 -3.33 -1.23 -16.50
N SER A 157 -2.28 -2.00 -16.70
CA SER A 157 -2.29 -3.24 -17.47
C SER A 157 -1.63 -4.33 -16.62
N PRO A 158 -2.39 -5.09 -15.83
CA PRO A 158 -1.84 -6.17 -15.03
C PRO A 158 -1.54 -7.37 -15.93
N THR A 159 -0.40 -8.03 -15.72
CA THR A 159 -0.12 -9.34 -16.30
C THR A 159 -0.25 -10.42 -15.22
N LYS A 160 -1.03 -11.47 -15.52
CA LYS A 160 -1.06 -12.67 -14.69
C LYS A 160 0.14 -13.54 -15.08
N ASN A 161 0.91 -13.96 -14.08
CA ASN A 161 1.81 -15.11 -14.20
C ASN A 161 1.06 -16.38 -13.77
#